data_AF-A0AAN7WE47-F1
#
_entry.id   AF-A0AAN7WE47-F1
#
_cell.length_a   1.000
_cell.length_b   1.000
_cell.length_c   1.000
_cell.angle_alpha   90.00
_cell.angle_beta   90.00
_cell.angle_gamma   90.00
#
_symmetry.space_group_name_H-M   'P 1'
#
loop_
_entity.id
_entity.type
_entity.pdbx_description
1 polymer ?
#
loop_
_entity_poly.entity_id
_entity_poly.type
_entity_poly.pdbx_seq_one_letter_code
_entity_poly.pdbx_strand_id
1 'polypeptide(L)'
;MASTSPRCTHLAHPSPLTTALAAVLLAGILLSYIPQHLKILSRRSSEGLSPWWVLLGALSSIAALGNILTLPTSREDVACCKTIGRGECVAALLGLHNIFAQADGRDSVMLFLIYFPHPTSTTADLTSPVSSLTSPATPPPKRRDAVIVAITTTLALLTTGLTSLVLVAAYPSHTQTWANLLGIIAGLLSAVQYVPQIWYTYHLRDVKSLSVITMLIQVPGAFLFAFSLWQRVGWEGWSTWAVYIVTGFLQGILLVMAIIYYMQHRRAEKEGQRRVDENGYLPGVDDVDGAEDVDERTGLLSGNGTVRRKSKPIDSGRMSRNGNGNGDARNRQLSMLYAATPPEHDSDRSQ
;
A
#
# COMPACT_ATOMS: atom_id res chain seq x y z
N MET A 1 -32.69 36.97 12.82
CA MET A 1 -32.35 35.77 12.00
C MET A 1 -31.54 36.27 10.82
N ALA A 2 -30.23 35.98 10.77
CA ALA A 2 -29.40 36.42 9.66
C ALA A 2 -29.89 35.75 8.37
N SER A 3 -30.08 36.52 7.30
CA SER A 3 -30.44 35.97 5.99
C SER A 3 -29.33 35.00 5.58
N THR A 4 -29.64 33.71 5.61
CA THR A 4 -28.69 32.67 5.23
C THR A 4 -28.49 32.77 3.72
N SER A 5 -27.24 32.92 3.26
CA SER A 5 -26.92 32.95 1.83
C SER A 5 -27.57 31.75 1.13
N PRO A 6 -28.12 31.90 -0.10
CA PRO A 6 -28.77 30.80 -0.82
C PRO A 6 -27.86 29.56 -0.94
N ARG A 7 -26.54 29.77 -1.02
CA ARG A 7 -25.54 28.69 -0.99
C ARG A 7 -25.54 27.92 0.34
N CYS A 8 -25.59 28.62 1.48
CA CYS A 8 -25.63 27.97 2.79
C CYS A 8 -26.96 27.25 3.04
N THR A 9 -28.07 27.75 2.49
CA THR A 9 -29.37 27.06 2.55
C THR A 9 -29.36 25.77 1.75
N HIS A 10 -28.77 25.77 0.55
CA HIS A 10 -28.55 24.54 -0.22
C HIS A 10 -27.65 23.55 0.52
N LEU A 11 -26.59 24.04 1.17
CA LEU A 11 -25.66 23.22 1.94
C LEU A 11 -26.30 22.61 3.21
N ALA A 12 -27.34 23.25 3.76
CA ALA A 12 -28.08 22.76 4.92
C ALA A 12 -28.98 21.55 4.62
N HIS A 13 -29.20 21.24 3.33
CA HIS A 13 -30.01 20.11 2.89
C HIS A 13 -29.20 19.23 1.94
N PRO A 14 -28.19 18.50 2.46
CA PRO A 14 -27.35 17.65 1.64
C PRO A 14 -28.17 16.52 1.02
N SER A 15 -27.85 16.14 -0.22
CA SER A 15 -28.59 15.07 -0.88
C SER A 15 -28.32 13.72 -0.18
N PRO A 16 -29.36 12.92 0.11
CA PRO A 16 -29.21 11.69 0.89
C PRO A 16 -28.30 10.67 0.18
N LEU A 17 -28.34 10.63 -1.16
CA LEU A 17 -27.49 9.76 -1.96
C LEU A 17 -26.00 10.12 -1.82
N THR A 18 -25.64 11.40 -1.96
CA THR A 18 -24.23 11.82 -1.87
C THR A 18 -23.68 11.67 -0.47
N THR A 19 -24.48 11.98 0.54
CA THR A 19 -24.12 11.76 1.94
C THR A 19 -23.95 10.28 2.24
N ALA A 20 -24.86 9.42 1.77
CA ALA A 20 -24.73 7.97 1.96
C ALA A 20 -23.48 7.41 1.27
N LEU A 21 -23.22 7.81 0.01
CA LEU A 21 -22.02 7.40 -0.73
C LEU A 21 -20.74 7.84 0.01
N ALA A 22 -20.65 9.11 0.40
CA ALA A 22 -19.49 9.62 1.13
C ALA A 22 -19.30 8.94 2.50
N ALA A 23 -20.38 8.58 3.18
CA ALA A 23 -20.35 7.89 4.47
C ALA A 23 -19.84 6.45 4.33
N VAL A 24 -20.32 5.72 3.34
CA VAL A 24 -19.87 4.35 3.04
C VAL A 24 -18.40 4.34 2.67
N LEU A 25 -17.95 5.30 1.85
CA LEU A 25 -16.54 5.45 1.50
C LEU A 25 -15.68 5.73 2.73
N LEU A 26 -16.12 6.63 3.61
CA LEU A 26 -15.39 6.96 4.84
C LEU A 26 -15.29 5.76 5.78
N ALA A 27 -16.39 5.03 5.96
CA ALA A 27 -16.41 3.81 6.75
C ALA A 27 -15.45 2.75 6.17
N GLY A 28 -15.43 2.58 4.84
CA GLY A 28 -14.51 1.67 4.15
C GLY A 28 -13.04 2.05 4.34
N ILE A 29 -12.71 3.35 4.29
CA ILE A 29 -11.37 3.89 4.55
C ILE A 29 -10.95 3.56 5.99
N LEU A 30 -11.79 3.89 6.98
CA LEU A 30 -11.49 3.64 8.39
C LEU A 30 -11.33 2.15 8.68
N LEU A 31 -12.23 1.31 8.17
CA LEU A 31 -12.18 -0.14 8.33
C LEU A 31 -10.95 -0.77 7.66
N SER A 32 -10.38 -0.12 6.64
CA SER A 32 -9.15 -0.58 5.98
C SER A 32 -7.89 -0.15 6.74
N TYR A 33 -7.82 1.12 7.14
CA TYR A 33 -6.63 1.68 7.78
C TYR A 33 -6.47 1.22 9.22
N ILE A 34 -7.54 1.12 10.02
CA ILE A 34 -7.44 0.74 11.44
C ILE A 34 -6.75 -0.63 11.61
N PRO A 35 -7.19 -1.73 10.97
CA PRO A 35 -6.51 -3.02 11.08
C PRO A 35 -5.08 -2.98 10.53
N GLN A 36 -4.84 -2.19 9.47
CA GLN A 36 -3.53 -2.02 8.88
C GLN A 36 -2.56 -1.35 9.87
N HIS A 37 -2.96 -0.26 10.53
CA HIS A 37 -2.17 0.41 11.55
C HIS A 37 -1.93 -0.47 12.77
N LEU A 38 -2.94 -1.20 13.25
CA LEU A 38 -2.78 -2.15 14.36
C LEU A 38 -1.78 -3.26 14.02
N LYS A 39 -1.83 -3.81 12.79
CA LYS A 39 -0.87 -4.84 12.34
C LYS A 39 0.56 -4.28 12.24
N ILE A 40 0.71 -3.06 11.77
CA ILE A 40 2.00 -2.35 11.71
C ILE A 40 2.56 -2.11 13.12
N LEU A 41 1.74 -1.56 14.03
CA LEU A 41 2.09 -1.33 15.43
C LEU A 41 2.49 -2.63 16.16
N SER A 42 1.81 -3.73 15.85
CA SER A 42 2.10 -5.04 16.42
C SER A 42 3.39 -5.66 15.88
N ARG A 43 3.74 -5.43 14.60
CA ARG A 43 4.92 -6.03 13.95
C ARG A 43 6.22 -5.29 14.23
N ARG A 44 6.18 -3.99 14.57
CA ARG A 44 7.37 -3.15 14.91
C ARG A 44 8.56 -3.32 13.93
N SER A 45 8.28 -3.58 12.66
CA SER A 45 9.29 -3.74 11.61
C SER A 45 8.76 -3.21 10.29
N SER A 46 9.64 -2.55 9.53
CA SER A 46 9.39 -1.87 8.25
C SER A 46 9.83 -2.68 7.03
N GLU A 47 9.94 -4.02 7.14
CA GLU A 47 10.36 -4.88 6.04
C GLU A 47 9.40 -4.82 4.83
N GLY A 48 9.97 -4.57 3.64
CA GLY A 48 9.27 -4.64 2.36
C GLY A 48 8.61 -3.34 1.85
N LEU A 49 8.75 -2.22 2.57
CA LEU A 49 8.22 -0.92 2.16
C LEU A 49 9.32 -0.01 1.59
N SER A 50 9.09 0.55 0.39
CA SER A 50 10.01 1.53 -0.23
C SER A 50 9.74 2.94 0.31
N PRO A 51 10.73 3.62 0.94
CA PRO A 51 10.57 4.99 1.45
C PRO A 51 10.23 6.02 0.36
N TRP A 52 10.79 5.87 -0.83
CA TRP A 52 10.57 6.77 -1.96
C TRP A 52 9.15 6.69 -2.52
N TRP A 53 8.57 5.49 -2.54
CA TRP A 53 7.18 5.30 -2.95
C TRP A 53 6.21 5.94 -1.94
N VAL A 54 6.53 5.84 -0.64
CA VAL A 54 5.78 6.50 0.43
C VAL A 54 5.90 8.02 0.32
N LEU A 55 7.09 8.56 0.02
CA LEU A 55 7.31 10.00 -0.19
C LEU A 55 6.39 10.57 -1.29
N LEU A 56 6.39 9.94 -2.48
CA LEU A 56 5.57 10.39 -3.60
C LEU A 56 4.08 10.40 -3.24
N GLY A 57 3.63 9.37 -2.52
CA GLY A 57 2.28 9.30 -1.99
C GLY A 57 1.97 10.42 -0.98
N ALA A 58 2.88 10.71 -0.05
CA ALA A 58 2.71 11.77 0.95
C ALA A 58 2.67 13.16 0.30
N LEU A 59 3.60 13.46 -0.62
CA LEU A 59 3.60 14.72 -1.36
C LEU A 59 2.32 14.91 -2.19
N SER A 60 1.84 13.85 -2.83
CA SER A 60 0.57 13.87 -3.56
C SER A 60 -0.62 14.11 -2.63
N SER A 61 -0.64 13.50 -1.44
CA SER A 61 -1.69 13.73 -0.43
C SER A 61 -1.67 15.16 0.10
N ILE A 62 -0.49 15.72 0.41
CA ILE A 62 -0.32 17.11 0.86
C ILE A 62 -0.84 18.08 -0.20
N ALA A 63 -0.50 17.85 -1.47
CA ALA A 63 -0.99 18.66 -2.58
C ALA A 63 -2.52 18.53 -2.74
N ALA A 64 -3.09 17.33 -2.62
CA ALA A 64 -4.54 17.11 -2.69
C ALA A 64 -5.29 17.78 -1.52
N LEU A 65 -4.75 17.71 -0.30
CA LEU A 65 -5.30 18.42 0.87
C LEU A 65 -5.22 19.93 0.71
N GLY A 66 -4.07 20.45 0.26
CA GLY A 66 -3.90 21.87 -0.01
C GLY A 66 -4.88 22.35 -1.08
N ASN A 67 -5.09 21.57 -2.14
CA ASN A 67 -6.05 21.86 -3.21
C ASN A 67 -7.49 22.04 -2.66
N ILE A 68 -8.04 21.06 -1.93
CA ILE A 68 -9.42 21.16 -1.41
C ILE A 68 -9.57 22.25 -0.33
N LEU A 69 -8.55 22.52 0.48
CA LEU A 69 -8.60 23.51 1.56
C LEU A 69 -8.44 24.96 1.08
N THR A 70 -7.79 25.16 -0.07
CA THR A 70 -7.58 26.48 -0.67
C THR A 70 -8.63 26.84 -1.70
N LEU A 71 -9.38 25.86 -2.21
CA LEU A 71 -10.47 26.09 -3.14
C LEU A 71 -11.52 27.07 -2.55
N PRO A 72 -11.82 28.20 -3.21
CA PRO A 72 -12.79 29.20 -2.73
C PRO A 72 -14.16 28.59 -2.39
N THR A 73 -14.67 27.77 -3.29
CA THR A 73 -15.93 27.03 -3.19
C THR A 73 -15.99 26.20 -1.89
N SER A 74 -14.92 25.47 -1.56
CA SER A 74 -14.81 24.66 -0.33
C SER A 74 -14.74 25.53 0.93
N ARG A 75 -14.14 26.71 0.85
CA ARG A 75 -13.99 27.65 1.97
C ARG A 75 -15.29 28.36 2.30
N GLU A 76 -16.07 28.71 1.29
CA GLU A 76 -17.44 29.20 1.46
C GLU A 76 -18.31 28.15 2.15
N ASP A 77 -18.19 26.88 1.77
CA ASP A 77 -18.92 25.78 2.40
C ASP A 77 -18.56 25.66 3.91
N VAL A 78 -17.27 25.73 4.25
CA VAL A 78 -16.81 25.70 5.65
C VAL A 78 -17.23 26.96 6.41
N ALA A 79 -17.34 28.11 5.76
CA ALA A 79 -17.86 29.33 6.38
C ALA A 79 -19.36 29.21 6.71
N CYS A 80 -20.15 28.56 5.84
CA CYS A 80 -21.56 28.24 6.09
C CYS A 80 -21.76 27.34 7.32
N CYS A 81 -20.77 26.50 7.67
CA CYS A 81 -20.84 25.66 8.88
C CYS A 81 -20.95 26.44 10.19
N LYS A 82 -20.67 27.75 10.20
CA LYS A 82 -20.90 28.61 11.37
C LYS A 82 -22.37 28.96 11.59
N THR A 83 -23.20 28.85 10.55
CA THR A 83 -24.61 29.28 10.56
C THR A 83 -25.61 28.12 10.48
N ILE A 84 -25.18 26.94 10.05
CA ILE A 84 -26.02 25.73 9.96
C ILE A 84 -25.81 24.77 11.14
N GLY A 85 -26.69 23.77 11.28
CA GLY A 85 -26.56 22.72 12.29
C GLY A 85 -25.29 21.88 12.13
N ARG A 86 -24.68 21.46 13.25
CA ARG A 86 -23.43 20.67 13.25
C ARG A 86 -23.54 19.35 12.47
N GLY A 87 -24.66 18.64 12.59
CA GLY A 87 -24.92 17.38 11.88
C GLY A 87 -24.98 17.58 10.36
N GLU A 88 -25.72 18.59 9.91
CA GLU A 88 -25.83 18.95 8.48
C GLU A 88 -24.47 19.37 7.90
N CYS A 89 -23.70 20.16 8.65
CA CYS A 89 -22.34 20.53 8.24
C CYS A 89 -21.43 19.30 8.08
N VAL A 90 -21.44 18.37 9.03
CA VAL A 90 -20.63 17.14 8.93
C VAL A 90 -21.07 16.30 7.73
N ALA A 91 -22.39 16.16 7.52
CA ALA A 91 -22.94 15.45 6.37
C ALA A 91 -22.57 16.10 5.03
N ALA A 92 -22.56 17.44 4.96
CA ALA A 92 -22.18 18.19 3.76
C ALA A 92 -20.65 18.16 3.49
N LEU A 93 -19.84 18.15 4.54
CA LEU A 93 -18.37 18.11 4.45
C LEU A 93 -17.81 16.68 4.48
N LEU A 94 -18.62 15.65 4.37
CA LEU A 94 -18.17 14.26 4.51
C LEU A 94 -17.12 13.87 3.45
N GLY A 95 -17.24 14.43 2.23
CA GLY A 95 -16.22 14.30 1.19
C GLY A 95 -14.87 14.91 1.57
N LEU A 96 -14.84 16.00 2.35
CA LEU A 96 -13.60 16.58 2.89
C LEU A 96 -12.97 15.63 3.91
N HIS A 97 -13.77 15.04 4.80
CA HIS A 97 -13.31 14.09 5.80
C HIS A 97 -12.69 12.84 5.16
N ASN A 98 -13.20 12.38 4.01
CA ASN A 98 -12.59 11.30 3.22
C ASN A 98 -11.15 11.62 2.77
N ILE A 99 -10.87 12.85 2.37
CA ILE A 99 -9.51 13.25 1.95
C ILE A 99 -8.58 13.27 3.17
N PHE A 100 -9.05 13.83 4.29
CA PHE A 100 -8.29 13.83 5.54
C PHE A 100 -7.98 12.43 6.05
N ALA A 101 -8.98 11.53 6.09
CA ALA A 101 -8.79 10.16 6.54
C ALA A 101 -7.79 9.39 5.64
N GLN A 102 -7.82 9.62 4.33
CA GLN A 102 -6.85 9.01 3.40
C GLN A 102 -5.43 9.57 3.56
N ALA A 103 -5.31 10.87 3.81
CA ALA A 103 -4.01 11.51 4.05
C ALA A 103 -3.41 11.04 5.38
N ASP A 104 -4.19 11.11 6.47
CA ASP A 104 -3.78 10.67 7.81
C ASP A 104 -3.34 9.19 7.82
N GLY A 105 -4.13 8.31 7.19
CA GLY A 105 -3.80 6.89 7.09
C GLY A 105 -2.48 6.65 6.32
N ARG A 106 -2.19 7.45 5.29
CA ARG A 106 -0.94 7.34 4.51
C ARG A 106 0.26 7.93 5.26
N ASP A 107 0.10 9.10 5.87
CA ASP A 107 1.17 9.80 6.58
C ASP A 107 1.52 9.11 7.90
N SER A 108 0.58 8.41 8.53
CA SER A 108 0.85 7.56 9.70
C SER A 108 1.78 6.39 9.38
N VAL A 109 1.76 5.85 8.15
CA VAL A 109 2.72 4.83 7.69
C VAL A 109 4.12 5.44 7.55
N MET A 110 4.21 6.69 7.13
CA MET A 110 5.48 7.42 7.06
C MET A 110 6.10 7.60 8.45
N LEU A 111 5.28 7.98 9.44
CA LEU A 111 5.72 8.13 10.82
C LEU A 111 6.27 6.80 11.38
N PHE A 112 5.64 5.68 11.04
CA PHE A 112 6.14 4.36 11.39
C PHE A 112 7.52 4.02 10.80
N LEU A 113 7.79 4.38 9.54
CA LEU A 113 9.11 4.17 8.91
C LEU A 113 10.23 4.95 9.62
N ILE A 114 9.90 6.10 10.22
CA ILE A 114 10.83 6.94 10.98
C ILE A 114 11.11 6.35 12.37
N TYR A 115 10.07 5.88 13.06
CA TYR A 115 10.17 5.38 14.44
C TYR A 115 10.71 3.94 14.53
N PHE A 116 10.44 3.11 13.52
CA PHE A 116 10.96 1.73 13.44
C PHE A 116 11.80 1.55 12.18
N PRO A 117 12.96 2.23 12.08
CA PRO A 117 13.90 1.99 11.01
C PRO A 117 14.37 0.54 11.10
N HIS A 118 14.47 -0.11 9.94
CA HIS A 118 14.96 -1.48 9.83
C HIS A 118 16.27 -1.61 10.64
N PRO A 119 16.35 -2.51 11.64
CA PRO A 119 17.63 -2.82 12.24
C PRO A 119 18.45 -3.49 11.15
N THR A 120 19.38 -2.74 10.55
CA THR A 120 20.44 -3.35 9.75
C THR A 120 21.05 -4.42 10.63
N SER A 121 20.97 -5.68 10.19
CA SER A 121 21.60 -6.82 10.82
C SER A 121 23.12 -6.61 10.79
N THR A 122 23.62 -5.82 11.75
CA THR A 122 24.99 -5.80 12.20
C THR A 122 25.19 -7.05 13.05
N THR A 123 25.23 -8.21 12.39
CA THR A 123 25.72 -9.47 12.94
C THR A 123 26.80 -10.05 12.02
N ALA A 124 27.71 -9.18 11.61
CA ALA A 124 29.07 -9.40 11.14
C ALA A 124 29.73 -8.02 11.37
N ASP A 125 30.48 -7.74 12.42
CA ASP A 125 31.57 -8.50 13.00
C ASP A 125 31.62 -8.32 14.53
N LEU A 126 31.51 -9.43 15.27
CA LEU A 126 31.90 -9.49 16.69
C LEU A 126 33.38 -9.90 16.86
N THR A 127 34.22 -9.69 15.85
CA THR A 127 35.66 -9.99 15.95
C THR A 127 36.50 -8.87 15.34
N SER A 128 36.63 -7.77 16.09
CA SER A 128 37.87 -6.97 16.14
C SER A 128 37.74 -5.92 17.25
N PRO A 129 38.43 -6.07 18.39
CA PRO A 129 38.66 -4.94 19.28
C PRO A 129 39.74 -4.04 18.67
N VAL A 130 39.80 -2.80 19.15
CA VAL A 130 40.83 -1.77 18.90
C VAL A 130 40.45 -0.73 17.84
N SER A 131 39.98 0.39 18.38
CA SER A 131 40.29 1.77 17.96
C SER A 131 39.84 2.21 16.57
N SER A 132 38.69 2.88 16.55
CA SER A 132 38.54 4.11 15.77
C SER A 132 37.61 5.08 16.50
N LEU A 133 38.20 5.82 17.45
CA LEU A 133 37.73 7.19 17.68
C LEU A 133 37.97 7.96 16.38
N THR A 134 36.98 8.77 15.98
CA THR A 134 36.95 9.66 14.80
C THR A 134 36.30 9.06 13.55
N SER A 135 34.97 8.99 13.56
CA SER A 135 34.17 9.34 12.37
C SER A 135 32.76 9.75 12.82
N PRO A 136 32.19 10.84 12.27
CA PRO A 136 30.83 11.23 12.59
C PRO A 136 29.93 10.07 12.19
N ALA A 137 29.22 9.52 13.19
CA ALA A 137 28.32 8.38 13.06
C ALA A 137 27.40 8.60 11.86
N THR A 138 27.80 8.06 10.72
CA THR A 138 27.13 8.30 9.46
C THR A 138 26.04 7.24 9.42
N PRO A 139 24.75 7.63 9.53
CA PRO A 139 23.68 6.66 9.72
C PRO A 139 23.65 5.68 8.52
N PRO A 140 23.22 4.42 8.73
CA PRO A 140 23.14 3.43 7.67
C PRO A 140 22.27 3.96 6.51
N PRO A 141 22.53 3.55 5.26
CA PRO A 141 21.91 4.13 4.06
C PRO A 141 20.38 4.19 4.12
N LYS A 142 19.73 3.13 4.63
CA LYS A 142 18.27 3.08 4.81
C LYS A 142 17.71 4.05 5.87
N ARG A 143 18.50 4.39 6.90
CA ARG A 143 18.10 5.40 7.92
C ARG A 143 18.24 6.82 7.37
N ARG A 144 19.21 7.06 6.48
CA ARG A 144 19.32 8.35 5.76
C ARG A 144 18.09 8.57 4.89
N ASP A 145 17.68 7.58 4.11
CA ASP A 145 16.50 7.70 3.25
C ASP A 145 15.24 8.01 4.05
N ALA A 146 14.99 7.31 5.16
CA ALA A 146 13.84 7.58 6.02
C ALA A 146 13.85 9.02 6.58
N VAL A 147 15.02 9.53 6.99
CA VAL A 147 15.18 10.90 7.48
C VAL A 147 15.00 11.93 6.36
N ILE A 148 15.57 11.69 5.17
CA ILE A 148 15.39 12.55 4.00
C ILE A 148 13.92 12.65 3.69
N VAL A 149 13.23 11.51 3.53
CA VAL A 149 11.79 11.47 3.25
C VAL A 149 11.02 12.26 4.30
N ALA A 150 11.29 12.06 5.60
CA ALA A 150 10.62 12.78 6.68
C ALA A 150 10.80 14.29 6.59
N ILE A 151 12.03 14.75 6.36
CA ILE A 151 12.35 16.17 6.21
C ILE A 151 11.66 16.73 4.97
N THR A 152 11.74 16.07 3.81
CA THR A 152 11.06 16.53 2.58
C THR A 152 9.55 16.60 2.77
N THR A 153 8.91 15.61 3.39
CA THR A 153 7.47 15.63 3.65
C THR A 153 7.09 16.76 4.60
N THR A 154 7.86 16.96 5.68
CA THR A 154 7.62 18.04 6.65
C THR A 154 7.78 19.41 5.99
N LEU A 155 8.84 19.60 5.20
CA LEU A 155 9.05 20.85 4.45
C LEU A 155 7.95 21.08 3.42
N ALA A 156 7.52 20.06 2.69
CA ALA A 156 6.41 20.15 1.74
C ALA A 156 5.10 20.54 2.43
N LEU A 157 4.82 19.96 3.61
CA LEU A 157 3.64 20.30 4.41
C LEU A 157 3.71 21.76 4.89
N LEU A 158 4.85 22.19 5.43
CA LEU A 158 5.03 23.56 5.92
C LEU A 158 4.96 24.59 4.78
N THR A 159 5.63 24.34 3.66
CA THR A 159 5.62 25.25 2.51
C THR A 159 4.25 25.34 1.87
N THR A 160 3.58 24.21 1.64
CA THR A 160 2.22 24.18 1.10
C THR A 160 1.24 24.84 2.07
N GLY A 161 1.32 24.52 3.36
CA GLY A 161 0.45 25.07 4.40
C GLY A 161 0.63 26.58 4.59
N LEU A 162 1.88 27.06 4.67
CA LEU A 162 2.18 28.48 4.84
C LEU A 162 1.79 29.28 3.61
N THR A 163 2.11 28.82 2.40
CA THR A 163 1.71 29.46 1.15
C THR A 163 0.20 29.53 1.03
N SER A 164 -0.49 28.43 1.36
CA SER A 164 -1.94 28.37 1.41
C SER A 164 -2.50 29.39 2.39
N LEU A 165 -1.96 29.47 3.61
CA LEU A 165 -2.40 30.43 4.63
C LEU A 165 -2.19 31.88 4.21
N VAL A 166 -1.03 32.21 3.63
CA VAL A 166 -0.71 33.57 3.15
C VAL A 166 -1.65 33.99 2.03
N LEU A 167 -1.87 33.13 1.03
CA LEU A 167 -2.80 33.44 -0.06
C LEU A 167 -4.22 33.63 0.46
N VAL A 168 -4.63 32.81 1.41
CA VAL A 168 -5.94 32.90 2.03
C VAL A 168 -6.14 34.20 2.80
N ALA A 169 -5.13 34.62 3.57
CA ALA A 169 -5.25 35.74 4.49
C ALA A 169 -4.99 37.09 3.81
N ALA A 170 -4.03 37.14 2.87
CA ALA A 170 -3.58 38.38 2.25
C ALA A 170 -4.05 38.55 0.79
N TYR A 171 -4.26 37.45 0.06
CA TYR A 171 -4.51 37.50 -1.40
C TYR A 171 -5.59 36.52 -1.87
N PRO A 172 -6.84 36.65 -1.37
CA PRO A 172 -7.91 35.67 -1.63
C PRO A 172 -8.21 35.48 -3.12
N SER A 173 -7.97 36.48 -3.97
CA SER A 173 -8.14 36.40 -5.43
C SER A 173 -7.27 35.34 -6.11
N HIS A 174 -6.12 34.98 -5.54
CA HIS A 174 -5.19 34.01 -6.12
C HIS A 174 -5.38 32.57 -5.61
N THR A 175 -6.32 32.36 -4.69
CA THR A 175 -6.53 31.04 -4.06
C THR A 175 -7.03 29.98 -5.04
N GLN A 176 -7.84 30.34 -6.04
CA GLN A 176 -8.27 29.42 -7.10
C GLN A 176 -7.10 28.93 -7.95
N THR A 177 -6.20 29.83 -8.36
CA THR A 177 -5.02 29.49 -9.16
C THR A 177 -4.09 28.55 -8.39
N TRP A 178 -3.88 28.84 -7.10
CA TRP A 178 -3.10 28.00 -6.22
C TRP A 178 -3.72 26.61 -6.02
N ALA A 179 -5.04 26.55 -5.80
CA ALA A 179 -5.75 25.27 -5.72
C ALA A 179 -5.54 24.46 -7.00
N ASN A 180 -5.76 25.06 -8.18
CA ASN A 180 -5.56 24.39 -9.46
C ASN A 180 -4.13 23.86 -9.65
N LEU A 181 -3.12 24.66 -9.29
CA LEU A 181 -1.72 24.24 -9.34
C LEU A 181 -1.46 23.02 -8.45
N LEU A 182 -1.97 23.03 -7.21
CA LEU A 182 -1.82 21.91 -6.28
C LEU A 182 -2.52 20.64 -6.78
N GLY A 183 -3.70 20.77 -7.40
CA GLY A 183 -4.40 19.63 -8.00
C GLY A 183 -3.62 19.01 -9.17
N ILE A 184 -3.01 19.84 -10.01
CA ILE A 184 -2.13 19.37 -11.11
C ILE A 184 -0.90 18.67 -10.54
N ILE A 185 -0.24 19.24 -9.53
CA ILE A 185 0.92 18.64 -8.87
C ILE A 185 0.55 17.27 -8.28
N ALA A 186 -0.59 17.16 -7.59
CA ALA A 186 -1.09 15.90 -7.06
C ALA A 186 -1.30 14.85 -8.16
N GLY A 187 -1.90 15.25 -9.29
CA GLY A 187 -2.10 14.37 -10.45
C GLY A 187 -0.79 13.89 -11.07
N LEU A 188 0.20 14.78 -11.23
CA LEU A 188 1.51 14.43 -11.77
C LEU A 188 2.27 13.48 -10.83
N LEU A 189 2.30 13.77 -9.53
CA LEU A 189 2.92 12.89 -8.53
C LEU A 189 2.27 11.50 -8.51
N SER A 190 0.94 11.46 -8.61
CA SER A 190 0.22 10.20 -8.74
C SER A 190 0.59 9.45 -10.03
N ALA A 191 0.70 10.14 -11.16
CA ALA A 191 1.14 9.52 -12.41
C ALA A 191 2.55 8.93 -12.30
N VAL A 192 3.49 9.66 -11.69
CA VAL A 192 4.84 9.16 -11.40
C VAL A 192 4.82 7.94 -10.47
N GLN A 193 3.81 7.80 -9.60
CA GLN A 193 3.65 6.62 -8.75
C GLN A 193 3.10 5.41 -9.52
N TYR A 194 2.05 5.60 -10.32
CA TYR A 194 1.35 4.48 -10.96
C TYR A 194 1.98 4.05 -12.29
N VAL A 195 2.52 4.96 -13.10
CA VAL A 195 3.06 4.64 -14.43
C VAL A 195 4.25 3.67 -14.36
N PRO A 196 5.27 3.88 -13.51
CA PRO A 196 6.35 2.92 -13.36
C PRO A 196 5.86 1.57 -12.86
N GLN A 197 4.86 1.55 -11.97
CA GLN A 197 4.25 0.31 -11.51
C GLN A 197 3.53 -0.43 -12.65
N ILE A 198 2.80 0.29 -13.51
CA ILE A 198 2.17 -0.28 -14.70
C ILE A 198 3.22 -0.89 -15.62
N TRP A 199 4.27 -0.13 -15.93
CA TRP A 199 5.36 -0.59 -16.78
C TRP A 199 6.04 -1.83 -16.20
N TYR A 200 6.31 -1.82 -14.89
CA TYR A 200 6.97 -2.90 -14.19
C TYR A 200 6.11 -4.18 -14.16
N THR A 201 4.83 -4.05 -13.80
CA THR A 201 3.87 -5.16 -13.83
C THR A 201 3.73 -5.73 -15.24
N TYR A 202 3.72 -4.89 -16.27
CA TYR A 202 3.67 -5.35 -17.65
C TYR A 202 4.90 -6.20 -18.03
N HIS A 203 6.10 -5.79 -17.62
CA HIS A 203 7.34 -6.51 -17.96
C HIS A 203 7.52 -7.81 -17.16
N LEU A 204 7.17 -7.80 -15.86
CA LEU A 204 7.39 -8.99 -15.03
C LEU A 204 6.33 -10.07 -15.20
N ARG A 205 5.14 -9.73 -15.70
CA ARG A 205 3.99 -10.65 -15.80
C ARG A 205 3.60 -11.34 -14.48
N ASP A 206 4.06 -10.80 -13.36
CA ASP A 206 3.75 -11.31 -12.03
C ASP A 206 2.95 -10.27 -11.25
N VAL A 207 1.91 -10.75 -10.59
CA VAL A 207 0.98 -9.95 -9.78
C VAL A 207 1.01 -10.53 -8.40
N LYS A 208 1.64 -9.80 -7.48
CA LYS A 208 1.60 -10.17 -6.08
C LYS A 208 0.14 -10.25 -5.63
N SER A 209 -0.25 -11.45 -5.21
CA SER A 209 -1.63 -11.90 -5.04
C SER A 209 -2.47 -11.07 -4.06
N LEU A 210 -1.83 -10.24 -3.22
CA LEU A 210 -2.48 -9.43 -2.20
C LEU A 210 -3.10 -8.12 -2.74
N SER A 211 -2.72 -7.67 -3.94
CA SER A 211 -3.15 -6.36 -4.49
C SER A 211 -4.49 -6.39 -5.24
N VAL A 212 -4.95 -7.56 -5.70
CA VAL A 212 -6.12 -7.63 -6.62
C VAL A 212 -7.42 -7.28 -5.89
N ILE A 213 -7.64 -7.82 -4.70
CA ILE A 213 -8.88 -7.64 -3.92
C ILE A 213 -9.04 -6.17 -3.51
N THR A 214 -7.96 -5.54 -3.03
CA THR A 214 -8.00 -4.15 -2.62
C THR A 214 -8.21 -3.21 -3.80
N MET A 215 -7.59 -3.49 -4.95
CA MET A 215 -7.80 -2.72 -6.18
C MET A 215 -9.23 -2.85 -6.73
N LEU A 216 -9.86 -4.03 -6.63
CA LEU A 216 -11.25 -4.23 -7.05
C LEU A 216 -12.24 -3.32 -6.30
N ILE A 217 -11.97 -3.04 -5.03
CA ILE A 217 -12.80 -2.14 -4.21
C ILE A 217 -12.40 -0.69 -4.44
N GLN A 218 -11.10 -0.40 -4.54
CA GLN A 218 -10.58 0.96 -4.65
C GLN A 218 -10.93 1.63 -5.98
N VAL A 219 -10.85 0.92 -7.11
CA VAL A 219 -11.06 1.52 -8.44
C VAL A 219 -12.47 2.09 -8.58
N PRO A 220 -13.57 1.34 -8.32
CA PRO A 220 -14.92 1.92 -8.32
C PRO A 220 -15.09 3.00 -7.26
N GLY A 221 -14.47 2.82 -6.08
CA GLY A 221 -14.49 3.80 -4.99
C GLY A 221 -13.90 5.15 -5.40
N ALA A 222 -12.81 5.17 -6.17
CA ALA A 222 -12.17 6.39 -6.66
C ALA A 222 -13.10 7.20 -7.58
N PHE A 223 -13.83 6.53 -8.49
CA PHE A 223 -14.79 7.19 -9.37
C PHE A 223 -16.02 7.69 -8.61
N LEU A 224 -16.56 6.90 -7.68
CA LEU A 224 -17.66 7.34 -6.81
C LEU A 224 -17.25 8.53 -5.96
N PHE A 225 -16.01 8.53 -5.45
CA PHE A 225 -15.47 9.63 -4.68
C PHE A 225 -15.31 10.89 -5.53
N ALA A 226 -14.76 10.77 -6.74
CA ALA A 226 -14.67 11.88 -7.70
C ALA A 226 -16.05 12.48 -8.03
N PHE A 227 -17.04 11.61 -8.25
CA PHE A 227 -18.42 12.04 -8.50
C PHE A 227 -19.01 12.79 -7.29
N SER A 228 -18.79 12.27 -6.07
CA SER A 228 -19.25 12.94 -4.84
C SER A 228 -18.61 14.33 -4.66
N LEU A 229 -17.35 14.49 -5.06
CA LEU A 229 -16.66 15.78 -5.02
C LEU A 229 -17.20 16.73 -6.09
N TRP A 230 -17.40 16.26 -7.33
CA TRP A 230 -17.98 17.07 -8.40
C TRP A 230 -19.36 17.62 -8.02
N GLN A 231 -20.22 16.80 -7.39
CA GLN A 231 -21.53 17.27 -6.92
C GLN A 231 -21.43 18.32 -5.81
N ARG A 232 -20.35 18.31 -5.02
CA ARG A 232 -20.14 19.28 -3.93
C ARG A 232 -19.51 20.58 -4.43
N VAL A 233 -18.39 20.51 -5.14
CA VAL A 233 -17.59 21.69 -5.53
C VAL A 233 -17.84 22.15 -6.97
N GLY A 234 -18.65 21.43 -7.74
CA GLY A 234 -19.02 21.78 -9.10
C GLY A 234 -17.83 21.85 -10.06
N TRP A 235 -17.99 22.67 -11.10
CA TRP A 235 -16.98 22.88 -12.14
C TRP A 235 -15.81 23.76 -11.69
N GLU A 236 -16.03 24.67 -10.74
CA GLU A 236 -14.98 25.52 -10.17
C GLU A 236 -13.90 24.69 -9.46
N GLY A 237 -14.30 23.56 -8.87
CA GLY A 237 -13.39 22.61 -8.22
C GLY A 237 -12.88 21.49 -9.14
N TRP A 238 -12.76 21.71 -10.45
CA TRP A 238 -12.34 20.66 -11.41
C TRP A 238 -11.04 19.96 -11.01
N SER A 239 -10.06 20.71 -10.55
CA SER A 239 -8.74 20.21 -10.15
C SER A 239 -8.80 19.27 -8.94
N THR A 240 -9.86 19.38 -8.12
CA THR A 240 -10.10 18.57 -6.93
C THR A 240 -10.68 17.19 -7.25
N TRP A 241 -11.63 17.08 -8.19
CA TRP A 241 -12.22 15.79 -8.54
C TRP A 241 -11.50 15.11 -9.71
N ALA A 242 -10.91 15.87 -10.64
CA ALA A 242 -10.24 15.32 -11.82
C ALA A 242 -9.02 14.48 -11.45
N VAL A 243 -8.29 14.85 -10.40
CA VAL A 243 -7.16 14.05 -9.90
C VAL A 243 -7.58 12.62 -9.53
N TYR A 244 -8.76 12.44 -8.93
CA TYR A 244 -9.28 11.12 -8.57
C TYR A 244 -9.76 10.30 -9.77
N ILE A 245 -10.23 10.97 -10.83
CA ILE A 245 -10.55 10.32 -12.10
C ILE A 245 -9.28 9.80 -12.76
N VAL A 246 -8.25 10.63 -12.86
CA VAL A 246 -6.95 10.26 -13.46
C VAL A 246 -6.33 9.10 -12.69
N THR A 247 -6.29 9.17 -11.36
CA THR A 247 -5.77 8.07 -10.55
C THR A 247 -6.64 6.82 -10.63
N GLY A 248 -7.96 6.94 -10.68
CA GLY A 248 -8.89 5.84 -10.89
C GLY A 248 -8.64 5.09 -12.21
N PHE A 249 -8.35 5.81 -13.31
CA PHE A 249 -7.97 5.19 -14.58
C PHE A 249 -6.62 4.46 -14.49
N LEU A 250 -5.60 5.08 -13.89
CA LEU A 250 -4.29 4.46 -13.70
C LEU A 250 -4.38 3.18 -12.85
N GLN A 251 -5.14 3.23 -11.76
CA GLN A 251 -5.43 2.06 -10.92
C GLN A 251 -6.27 1.01 -11.68
N GLY A 252 -7.20 1.44 -12.53
CA GLY A 252 -8.00 0.57 -13.38
C GLY A 252 -7.15 -0.22 -14.38
N ILE A 253 -6.15 0.41 -15.00
CA ILE A 253 -5.19 -0.27 -15.88
C ILE A 253 -4.43 -1.35 -15.11
N LEU A 254 -3.93 -1.03 -13.91
CA LEU A 254 -3.28 -2.00 -13.03
C LEU A 254 -4.20 -3.17 -12.67
N LEU A 255 -5.47 -2.88 -12.35
CA LEU A 255 -6.46 -3.90 -12.03
C LEU A 255 -6.73 -4.84 -13.22
N VAL A 256 -6.84 -4.30 -14.44
CA VAL A 256 -7.03 -5.13 -15.65
C VAL A 256 -5.84 -6.05 -15.87
N MET A 257 -4.61 -5.54 -15.79
CA MET A 257 -3.41 -6.38 -15.89
C MET A 257 -3.37 -7.42 -14.76
N ALA A 258 -3.75 -7.02 -13.55
CA ALA A 258 -3.79 -7.89 -12.40
C ALA A 258 -4.73 -9.08 -12.60
N ILE A 259 -5.93 -8.83 -13.13
CA ILE A 259 -6.92 -9.88 -13.44
C ILE A 259 -6.39 -10.80 -14.54
N ILE A 260 -5.82 -10.24 -15.62
CA ILE A 260 -5.30 -11.03 -16.74
C ILE A 260 -4.22 -12.01 -16.26
N TYR A 261 -3.21 -11.53 -15.53
CA TYR A 261 -2.11 -12.38 -15.06
C TYR A 261 -2.54 -13.36 -13.97
N TYR A 262 -3.48 -12.96 -13.09
CA TYR A 262 -4.08 -13.89 -12.12
C TYR A 262 -4.79 -15.05 -12.82
N MET A 263 -5.55 -14.76 -13.88
CA MET A 263 -6.21 -15.79 -14.69
C MET A 263 -5.20 -16.67 -15.43
N GLN A 264 -4.11 -16.10 -15.96
CA GLN A 264 -3.05 -16.86 -16.62
C GLN A 264 -2.35 -17.82 -15.65
N HIS A 265 -1.96 -17.35 -14.46
CA HIS A 265 -1.32 -18.18 -13.44
C HIS A 265 -2.22 -19.35 -13.02
N ARG A 266 -3.50 -19.08 -12.77
CA ARG A 266 -4.46 -20.14 -12.43
C ARG A 266 -4.70 -21.15 -13.55
N ARG A 267 -4.60 -20.75 -14.82
CA ARG A 267 -4.68 -21.68 -15.95
C ARG A 267 -3.45 -22.59 -15.99
N ALA A 268 -2.26 -22.02 -15.84
CA ALA A 268 -1.01 -22.77 -15.81
C ALA A 268 -0.96 -23.78 -14.64
N GLU A 269 -1.41 -23.39 -13.44
CA GLU A 269 -1.51 -24.30 -12.28
C GLU A 269 -2.46 -25.48 -12.55
N LYS A 270 -3.63 -25.21 -13.15
CA LYS A 270 -4.60 -26.26 -13.50
C LYS A 270 -4.06 -27.21 -14.57
N GLU A 271 -3.36 -26.69 -15.57
CA GLU A 271 -2.71 -27.50 -16.60
C GLU A 271 -1.58 -28.35 -16.03
N GLY A 272 -0.78 -27.80 -15.11
CA GLY A 272 0.25 -28.54 -14.37
C GLY A 272 -0.33 -29.68 -13.56
N GLN A 273 -1.40 -29.42 -12.78
CA GLN A 273 -2.08 -30.45 -11.99
C GLN A 273 -2.65 -31.56 -12.89
N ARG A 274 -3.31 -31.20 -14.00
CA ARG A 274 -3.86 -32.18 -14.94
C ARG A 274 -2.80 -33.11 -15.53
N ARG A 275 -1.61 -32.59 -15.86
CA ARG A 275 -0.49 -33.41 -16.35
C ARG A 275 0.06 -34.37 -15.30
N VAL A 276 0.08 -33.96 -14.03
CA VAL A 276 0.48 -34.83 -12.91
C VAL A 276 -0.53 -35.94 -12.68
N ASP A 277 -1.83 -35.62 -12.71
CA ASP A 277 -2.89 -36.61 -12.55
C ASP A 277 -2.92 -37.63 -13.72
N GLU A 278 -2.62 -37.18 -14.95
CA GLU A 278 -2.55 -38.04 -16.15
C GLU A 278 -1.32 -38.97 -16.16
N ASN A 279 -0.15 -38.49 -15.70
CA ASN A 279 1.06 -39.30 -15.59
C ASN A 279 1.13 -40.17 -14.31
N GLY A 280 0.30 -39.89 -13.31
CA GLY A 280 0.22 -40.64 -12.05
C GLY A 280 -0.67 -41.89 -12.10
N TYR A 281 -1.37 -42.14 -13.22
CA TYR A 281 -2.20 -43.32 -13.42
C TYR A 281 -1.48 -44.36 -14.31
N LEU A 282 -0.36 -44.89 -13.82
CA LEU A 282 0.17 -46.16 -14.33
C LEU A 282 -0.52 -47.29 -13.52
N PRO A 283 -1.35 -48.14 -14.14
CA PRO A 283 -1.82 -49.35 -13.48
C PRO A 283 -0.60 -50.24 -13.21
N GLY A 284 -0.49 -50.73 -11.98
CA GLY A 284 0.58 -51.64 -11.58
C GLY A 284 0.69 -52.82 -12.54
N VAL A 285 1.89 -53.03 -13.06
CA VAL A 285 2.27 -54.26 -13.75
C VAL A 285 2.99 -55.11 -12.72
N ASP A 286 2.42 -56.28 -12.49
CA ASP A 286 2.89 -57.33 -11.59
C ASP A 286 4.34 -57.77 -11.88
N ASP A 287 5.01 -58.20 -10.81
CA ASP A 287 6.38 -58.71 -10.71
C ASP A 287 6.76 -59.77 -11.76
N VAL A 288 7.99 -59.72 -12.30
CA VAL A 288 8.86 -60.91 -12.52
C VAL A 288 10.35 -60.50 -12.47
N ASP A 289 11.11 -61.26 -11.68
CA ASP A 289 12.54 -61.22 -11.38
C ASP A 289 13.52 -61.22 -12.58
N GLY A 290 14.74 -60.70 -12.35
CA GLY A 290 15.93 -61.03 -13.14
C GLY A 290 17.05 -59.98 -13.04
N ALA A 291 18.00 -60.18 -12.12
CA ALA A 291 19.19 -59.35 -11.96
C ALA A 291 20.18 -59.48 -13.12
N GLU A 292 20.74 -58.35 -13.59
CA GLU A 292 22.15 -58.25 -14.02
C GLU A 292 22.63 -56.79 -14.06
N ASP A 293 23.95 -56.66 -13.92
CA ASP A 293 24.79 -55.59 -13.40
C ASP A 293 24.93 -54.34 -14.30
N VAL A 294 24.79 -53.11 -13.76
CA VAL A 294 25.31 -51.87 -14.38
C VAL A 294 25.68 -50.78 -13.34
N ASP A 295 26.99 -50.65 -13.17
CA ASP A 295 27.90 -49.51 -12.90
C ASP A 295 27.37 -48.06 -12.62
N GLU A 296 28.11 -47.37 -11.75
CA GLU A 296 27.88 -46.02 -11.23
C GLU A 296 28.10 -44.91 -12.29
N ARG A 297 27.06 -44.59 -13.05
CA ARG A 297 26.82 -43.24 -13.62
C ARG A 297 25.47 -43.25 -14.34
N THR A 298 24.45 -42.56 -13.78
CA THR A 298 23.40 -41.74 -14.44
C THR A 298 22.10 -41.67 -13.61
N GLY A 299 21.70 -40.43 -13.27
CA GLY A 299 20.32 -39.87 -13.28
C GLY A 299 19.11 -40.50 -12.53
N LEU A 300 18.48 -39.65 -11.71
CA LEU A 300 17.02 -39.47 -11.45
C LEU A 300 16.17 -40.57 -10.77
N LEU A 301 15.59 -40.18 -9.60
CA LEU A 301 14.25 -40.49 -9.03
C LEU A 301 13.78 -41.98 -9.05
N SER A 302 13.31 -42.65 -7.99
CA SER A 302 12.42 -42.21 -6.90
C SER A 302 12.11 -43.41 -5.97
N GLY A 303 11.99 -43.17 -4.65
CA GLY A 303 11.01 -43.79 -3.72
C GLY A 303 11.06 -45.31 -3.46
N ASN A 304 10.47 -45.87 -2.40
CA ASN A 304 9.86 -45.36 -1.18
C ASN A 304 9.65 -46.55 -0.22
N GLY A 305 9.86 -46.32 1.08
CA GLY A 305 9.27 -46.99 2.26
C GLY A 305 8.93 -48.49 2.31
N THR A 306 9.38 -49.14 3.39
CA THR A 306 8.52 -50.09 4.13
C THR A 306 8.41 -49.73 5.61
N VAL A 307 7.14 -49.60 5.97
CA VAL A 307 6.46 -49.48 7.27
C VAL A 307 7.04 -50.39 8.37
N ARG A 308 7.20 -49.82 9.59
CA ARG A 308 7.17 -50.58 10.84
C ARG A 308 6.29 -49.87 11.89
N ARG A 309 5.38 -50.64 12.49
CA ARG A 309 4.33 -50.24 13.45
C ARG A 309 4.67 -50.74 14.87
N LYS A 310 4.11 -50.08 15.90
CA LYS A 310 4.10 -50.36 17.38
C LYS A 310 5.29 -49.76 18.16
N SER A 311 5.18 -49.17 19.36
CA SER A 311 4.14 -49.11 20.42
C SER A 311 4.56 -48.06 21.49
N LYS A 312 3.62 -47.48 22.24
CA LYS A 312 3.88 -46.64 23.45
C LYS A 312 4.61 -47.44 24.55
N PRO A 313 5.38 -46.76 25.41
CA PRO A 313 4.94 -46.65 26.81
C PRO A 313 5.06 -45.23 27.40
N ILE A 314 4.38 -45.05 28.54
CA ILE A 314 4.43 -43.89 29.43
C ILE A 314 5.59 -44.11 30.42
N ASP A 315 6.49 -43.14 30.61
CA ASP A 315 6.93 -42.74 31.96
C ASP A 315 7.62 -41.36 31.99
N SER A 316 7.56 -40.76 33.18
CA SER A 316 7.94 -39.44 33.67
C SER A 316 9.46 -39.15 33.67
N GLY A 317 9.87 -37.89 33.43
CA GLY A 317 11.25 -37.46 33.70
C GLY A 317 11.75 -36.16 33.02
N ARG A 318 11.44 -35.02 33.65
CA ARG A 318 12.19 -33.73 33.74
C ARG A 318 13.30 -33.33 32.71
N MET A 319 13.12 -32.10 32.18
CA MET A 319 14.11 -31.05 31.82
C MET A 319 15.08 -31.26 30.63
N SER A 320 14.88 -30.50 29.53
CA SER A 320 15.76 -29.39 29.08
C SER A 320 15.71 -29.14 27.54
N ARG A 321 15.30 -27.92 27.17
CA ARG A 321 15.90 -27.02 26.13
C ARG A 321 16.23 -27.57 24.72
N ASN A 322 15.40 -27.25 23.73
CA ASN A 322 15.70 -26.40 22.55
C ASN A 322 14.62 -26.60 21.46
N GLY A 323 13.98 -25.51 21.03
CA GLY A 323 12.94 -25.54 20.00
C GLY A 323 13.13 -24.46 18.95
N ASN A 324 12.68 -24.79 17.74
CA ASN A 324 12.39 -23.95 16.58
C ASN A 324 13.52 -23.58 15.60
N GLY A 325 13.72 -24.45 14.60
CA GLY A 325 14.23 -24.08 13.28
C GLY A 325 13.16 -24.01 12.17
N ASN A 326 11.88 -24.29 12.47
CA ASN A 326 10.82 -24.43 11.44
C ASN A 326 9.86 -23.23 11.33
N GLY A 327 9.94 -22.27 12.25
CA GLY A 327 9.11 -21.04 12.22
C GLY A 327 9.61 -19.99 11.23
N ASP A 328 10.93 -19.91 11.03
CA ASP A 328 11.56 -18.84 10.24
C ASP A 328 11.41 -19.03 8.73
N ALA A 329 11.37 -20.27 8.23
CA ALA A 329 11.15 -20.54 6.81
C ALA A 329 9.73 -20.14 6.37
N ARG A 330 8.72 -20.43 7.20
CA ARG A 330 7.32 -20.08 6.93
C ARG A 330 7.08 -18.57 7.06
N ASN A 331 7.73 -17.91 8.01
CA ASN A 331 7.69 -16.45 8.14
C ASN A 331 8.43 -15.73 7.01
N ARG A 332 9.55 -16.27 6.51
CA ARG A 332 10.27 -15.75 5.33
C ARG A 332 9.47 -15.88 4.04
N GLN A 333 8.77 -16.99 3.84
CA GLN A 333 7.83 -17.12 2.71
C GLN A 333 6.69 -16.11 2.82
N LEU A 334 6.11 -15.95 4.02
CA LEU A 334 5.05 -14.97 4.28
C LEU A 334 5.52 -13.51 4.15
N SER A 335 6.79 -13.17 4.42
CA SER A 335 7.31 -11.82 4.21
C SER A 335 7.63 -11.52 2.74
N MET A 336 8.09 -12.51 1.97
CA MET A 336 8.24 -12.41 0.50
C MET A 336 6.90 -12.17 -0.22
N LEU A 337 5.81 -12.75 0.31
CA LEU A 337 4.45 -12.56 -0.21
C LEU A 337 3.90 -11.11 -0.05
N TYR A 338 4.55 -10.24 0.73
CA TYR A 338 4.11 -8.86 1.00
C TYR A 338 5.10 -7.77 0.52
N ALA A 339 6.26 -8.11 -0.01
CA ALA A 339 7.20 -7.10 -0.52
C ALA A 339 6.61 -6.42 -1.76
N ALA A 340 6.53 -5.08 -1.83
CA ALA A 340 5.97 -4.38 -2.99
C ALA A 340 6.95 -4.31 -4.19
N THR A 341 8.20 -4.72 -4.02
CA THR A 341 9.27 -4.67 -5.03
C THR A 341 9.87 -6.06 -5.29
N PRO A 342 10.39 -6.34 -6.49
CA PRO A 342 11.16 -7.56 -6.75
C PRO A 342 12.41 -7.64 -5.86
N PRO A 343 12.97 -8.84 -5.63
CA PRO A 343 14.35 -8.95 -5.18
C PRO A 343 15.29 -8.42 -6.28
N GLU A 344 16.28 -7.62 -5.90
CA GLU A 344 17.37 -7.27 -6.81
C GLU A 344 18.09 -8.56 -7.22
N HIS A 345 18.24 -8.77 -8.53
CA HIS A 345 19.05 -9.87 -9.04
C HIS A 345 20.51 -9.47 -8.83
N ASP A 346 21.15 -10.13 -7.87
CA ASP A 346 22.59 -10.00 -7.65
C ASP A 346 23.28 -10.35 -8.96
N SER A 347 23.92 -9.35 -9.56
CA SER A 347 24.56 -9.41 -10.87
C SER A 347 26.07 -9.55 -10.70
N ASP A 348 26.53 -10.35 -9.75
CA ASP A 348 27.92 -10.73 -9.61
C ASP A 348 28.08 -12.23 -9.79
N ARG A 349 28.05 -12.64 -11.06
CA ARG A 349 28.68 -13.88 -11.50
C ARG A 349 29.39 -13.67 -12.83
N SER A 350 30.48 -12.92 -12.76
CA SER A 350 31.52 -12.91 -13.78
C SER A 350 32.88 -12.58 -13.16
N GLN A 351 33.52 -13.61 -12.59
CA GLN A 351 34.91 -14.01 -12.90
C GLN A 351 35.23 -15.33 -12.20
#